data_AF-E9HQ02-F1
#
_entry.id   AF-E9HQ02-F1
#
_cell.length_a   1.000
_cell.length_b   1.000
_cell.length_c   1.000
_cell.angle_alpha   90.00
_cell.angle_beta   90.00
_cell.angle_gamma   90.00
#
_symmetry.space_group_name_H-M   'P 1'
#
loop_
_entity.id
_entity.type
_entity.pdbx_description
1 polymer ?
#
loop_
_entity_poly.entity_id
_entity_poly.type
_entity_poly.pdbx_seq_one_letter_code
_entity_poly.pdbx_strand_id
1 'polypeptide(L)'
;MTGSNKAIERHLTKMVVIGGRFQLGDLYDYRNDSILSDGRKCWESAEVTSATRVDEKFKLKCKLPDSDSSSSKWENMGLNEHLKATVLAGLINKYRGACNYLNDKPNPSQT
;
A
#
# COMPACT_ATOMS: atom_id res chain seq x y z
N MET A 1 13.89 29.01 -0.90
CA MET A 1 14.28 27.66 -0.44
C MET A 1 13.68 26.62 -1.40
N THR A 2 14.39 26.22 -2.45
CA THR A 2 13.81 25.37 -3.53
C THR A 2 14.74 24.23 -3.99
N GLY A 3 15.94 24.11 -3.42
CA GLY A 3 16.94 23.11 -3.85
C GLY A 3 16.90 21.76 -3.13
N SER A 4 16.33 21.69 -1.92
CA SER A 4 16.52 20.52 -1.03
C SER A 4 15.56 19.34 -1.29
N ASN A 5 14.36 19.59 -1.84
CA ASN A 5 13.35 18.53 -2.03
C ASN A 5 13.67 17.54 -3.17
N LYS A 6 14.42 17.96 -4.21
CA LYS A 6 14.69 17.11 -5.38
C LYS A 6 15.46 15.83 -5.04
N ALA A 7 16.33 15.86 -4.02
CA ALA A 7 17.10 14.68 -3.62
C ALA A 7 16.23 13.62 -2.93
N ILE A 8 15.25 14.06 -2.14
CA ILE A 8 14.29 13.20 -1.44
C ILE A 8 13.30 12.62 -2.44
N GLU A 9 12.77 13.44 -3.35
CA GLU A 9 11.79 13.03 -4.36
C GLU A 9 12.31 11.90 -5.28
N ARG A 10 13.62 11.86 -5.56
CA ARG A 10 14.23 10.79 -6.37
C ARG A 10 14.16 9.40 -5.73
N HIS A 11 14.01 9.32 -4.41
CA HIS A 11 13.98 8.06 -3.66
C HIS A 11 12.58 7.77 -3.08
N LEU A 12 11.59 8.58 -3.44
CA LEU A 12 10.21 8.38 -3.00
C LEU A 12 9.54 7.30 -3.85
N THR A 13 9.05 6.25 -3.19
CA THR A 13 8.18 5.26 -3.84
C THR A 13 6.78 5.34 -3.24
N LYS A 14 5.77 5.51 -4.10
CA LYS A 14 4.36 5.50 -3.71
C LYS A 14 3.76 4.14 -4.02
N MET A 15 3.10 3.54 -3.04
CA MET A 15 2.47 2.24 -3.18
C MET A 15 1.10 2.22 -2.54
N VAL A 16 0.31 1.23 -2.95
CA VAL A 16 -0.92 0.87 -2.25
C VAL A 16 -0.61 -0.05 -1.08
N VAL A 17 -1.42 0.04 -0.04
CA VAL A 17 -1.28 -0.77 1.18
C VAL A 17 -2.18 -1.99 1.06
N ILE A 18 -1.61 -3.20 1.16
CA ILE A 18 -2.34 -4.47 1.01
C ILE A 18 -2.59 -5.13 2.36
N GLY A 19 -1.56 -5.23 3.19
CA GLY A 19 -1.56 -6.00 4.43
C GLY A 19 -1.21 -5.22 5.69
N GLY A 20 -0.41 -4.17 5.56
CA GLY A 20 0.13 -3.43 6.71
C GLY A 20 -0.83 -2.44 7.36
N ARG A 21 -0.61 -2.19 8.66
CA ARG A 21 -1.19 -1.06 9.40
C ARG A 21 -0.08 -0.07 9.68
N PHE A 22 0.20 0.79 8.72
CA PHE A 22 1.32 1.72 8.81
C PHE A 22 0.95 2.96 9.61
N GLN A 23 1.94 3.44 10.35
CA GLN A 23 1.99 4.75 10.97
C GLN A 23 3.16 5.53 10.38
N LEU A 24 3.08 6.86 10.43
CA LEU A 24 4.20 7.70 10.03
C LEU A 24 5.43 7.38 10.88
N GLY A 25 6.59 7.24 10.23
CA GLY A 25 7.87 6.90 10.86
C GLY A 25 8.15 5.40 10.98
N ASP A 26 7.24 4.53 10.53
CA ASP A 26 7.47 3.08 10.52
C ASP A 26 8.58 2.69 9.53
N LEU A 27 9.40 1.71 9.93
CA LEU A 27 10.35 1.06 9.04
C LEU A 27 9.64 -0.01 8.22
N TYR A 28 9.59 0.21 6.91
CA TYR A 28 8.84 -0.61 5.96
C TYR A 28 9.73 -1.65 5.26
N ASP A 29 9.33 -2.92 5.29
CA ASP A 29 9.88 -3.93 4.38
C ASP A 29 9.12 -3.88 3.06
N TYR A 30 9.76 -3.26 2.07
CA TYR A 30 9.23 -3.12 0.73
C TYR A 30 8.86 -4.46 0.10
N ARG A 31 9.57 -5.55 0.43
CA ARG A 31 9.48 -6.83 -0.28
C ARG A 31 8.20 -7.60 0.00
N ASN A 32 7.56 -7.39 1.15
CA ASN A 32 6.43 -8.20 1.63
C ASN A 32 5.27 -7.38 2.21
N ASP A 33 5.29 -6.05 2.03
CA ASP A 33 4.29 -5.11 2.55
C ASP A 33 4.09 -5.19 4.08
N SER A 34 5.20 -5.19 4.83
CA SER A 34 5.17 -5.30 6.29
C SER A 34 6.02 -4.26 7.01
N ILE A 35 5.79 -4.12 8.31
CA ILE A 35 6.59 -3.27 9.19
C ILE A 35 7.73 -4.13 9.74
N LEU A 36 8.97 -3.68 9.58
CA LEU A 36 10.17 -4.40 10.03
C LEU A 36 10.33 -4.40 11.54
N SER A 37 9.77 -3.40 12.21
CA SER A 37 10.01 -3.19 13.63
C SER A 37 8.89 -3.72 14.49
N ASP A 38 9.26 -4.49 15.51
CA ASP A 38 8.41 -4.84 16.66
C ASP A 38 8.13 -3.59 17.53
N GLY A 39 7.60 -2.52 16.93
CA GLY A 39 7.31 -1.25 17.60
C GLY A 39 8.48 -0.26 17.73
N ARG A 40 9.68 -0.58 17.21
CA ARG A 40 10.78 0.39 17.13
C ARG A 40 10.53 1.40 16.01
N LYS A 41 10.40 2.68 16.35
CA LYS A 41 10.28 3.76 15.38
C LYS A 41 11.60 4.47 15.21
N CYS A 42 11.86 5.00 14.01
CA CYS A 42 13.03 5.85 13.78
C CYS A 42 12.96 7.17 14.54
N TRP A 43 11.75 7.57 14.93
CA TRP A 43 11.44 8.85 15.56
C TRP A 43 10.45 8.63 16.69
N GLU A 44 10.54 9.46 17.72
CA GLU A 44 9.55 9.47 18.79
C GLU A 44 8.19 9.91 18.27
N SER A 45 7.12 9.29 18.76
CA SER A 45 5.78 9.54 18.21
C SER A 45 5.36 11.01 18.37
N ALA A 46 5.77 11.67 19.46
CA ALA A 46 5.51 13.09 19.67
C ALA A 46 6.18 14.00 18.63
N GLU A 47 7.41 13.68 18.24
CA GLU A 47 8.15 14.41 17.20
C GLU A 47 7.43 14.27 15.85
N VAL A 48 7.04 13.04 15.49
CA VAL A 48 6.28 12.77 14.27
C VAL A 48 4.96 13.55 14.27
N THR A 49 4.19 13.50 15.37
CA THR A 49 2.91 14.21 15.47
C THR A 49 3.09 15.72 15.32
N SER A 50 4.07 16.31 16.00
CA SER A 50 4.33 17.76 15.92
C SER A 50 4.72 18.24 14.52
N ALA A 51 5.39 17.39 13.75
CA ALA A 51 5.78 17.68 12.36
C ALA A 51 4.71 17.31 11.33
N THR A 52 3.68 16.56 11.73
CA THR A 52 2.64 16.08 10.80
C THR A 52 1.64 17.18 10.50
N ARG A 53 1.38 17.40 9.21
CA ARG A 53 0.26 18.21 8.73
C ARG A 53 -0.72 17.31 8.00
N VAL A 54 -1.97 17.32 8.44
CA VAL A 54 -3.05 16.58 7.78
C VAL A 54 -3.72 17.53 6.79
N ASP A 55 -3.83 17.09 5.54
CA ASP A 55 -4.59 17.78 4.49
C ASP A 55 -5.88 16.99 4.27
N GLU A 56 -7.03 17.55 4.65
CA GLU A 56 -8.34 16.87 4.63
C GLU A 56 -8.97 16.76 3.23
N LYS A 57 -8.16 16.57 2.19
CA LYS A 57 -8.64 16.39 0.82
C LYS A 57 -9.16 14.97 0.61
N PHE A 58 -10.46 14.81 0.76
CA PHE A 58 -11.14 13.58 0.37
C PHE A 58 -11.59 13.61 -1.10
N LYS A 59 -11.27 12.56 -1.85
CA LYS A 59 -11.76 12.35 -3.22
C LYS A 59 -12.29 10.95 -3.37
N LEU A 60 -13.61 10.82 -3.54
CA LEU A 60 -14.24 9.55 -3.89
C LEU A 60 -14.22 9.34 -5.41
N LYS A 61 -13.82 8.15 -5.83
CA LYS A 61 -14.00 7.66 -7.20
C LYS A 61 -14.54 6.24 -7.12
N CYS A 62 -15.60 5.97 -7.85
CA CYS A 62 -16.13 4.62 -8.02
C CYS A 62 -15.80 4.15 -9.44
N LYS A 63 -15.33 2.91 -9.56
CA LYS A 63 -15.05 2.26 -10.85
C LYS A 63 -15.68 0.88 -10.84
N LEU A 64 -16.37 0.52 -11.91
CA LEU A 64 -16.84 -0.85 -12.12
C LEU A 64 -15.69 -1.67 -12.72
N PRO A 65 -15.35 -2.84 -12.15
CA PRO A 65 -14.36 -3.72 -12.75
C PRO A 65 -14.84 -4.28 -14.09
N ASP A 66 -13.94 -4.31 -15.08
CA ASP A 66 -14.26 -4.85 -16.42
C ASP A 66 -14.26 -6.39 -16.44
N SER A 67 -13.50 -7.02 -15.54
CA SER A 67 -13.46 -8.48 -15.35
C SER A 67 -12.98 -8.86 -13.95
N ASP A 68 -13.20 -10.11 -13.56
CA ASP A 68 -12.72 -10.68 -12.30
C ASP A 68 -11.33 -11.35 -12.42
N SER A 69 -10.62 -11.15 -13.53
CA SER A 69 -9.27 -11.70 -13.72
C SER A 69 -8.26 -11.08 -12.74
N SER A 70 -7.23 -11.84 -12.33
CA SER A 70 -6.19 -11.33 -11.42
C SER A 70 -5.53 -10.04 -11.94
N SER A 71 -5.26 -9.95 -13.24
CA SER A 71 -4.69 -8.73 -13.84
C SER A 71 -5.63 -7.52 -13.67
N SER A 72 -6.92 -7.70 -13.95
CA SER A 72 -7.91 -6.64 -13.76
C SER A 72 -8.05 -6.24 -12.29
N LYS A 73 -7.97 -7.18 -11.34
CA LYS A 73 -7.96 -6.85 -9.90
C LYS A 73 -6.73 -6.03 -9.52
N TRP A 74 -5.55 -6.41 -10.01
CA TRP A 74 -4.30 -5.70 -9.72
C TRP A 74 -4.31 -4.28 -10.27
N GLU A 75 -4.80 -4.09 -11.50
CA GLU A 75 -4.94 -2.77 -12.12
C GLU A 75 -5.95 -1.90 -11.38
N ASN A 76 -7.12 -2.44 -11.04
CA ASN A 76 -8.16 -1.70 -10.32
C ASN A 76 -7.70 -1.29 -8.90
N MET A 77 -6.88 -2.11 -8.26
CA MET A 77 -6.28 -1.81 -6.96
C MET A 77 -5.02 -0.96 -7.06
N GLY A 78 -4.53 -0.63 -8.26
CA GLY A 78 -3.37 0.22 -8.46
C GLY A 78 -2.03 -0.40 -8.06
N LEU A 79 -1.90 -1.74 -8.15
CA LEU A 79 -0.64 -2.42 -7.86
C LEU A 79 0.40 -2.05 -8.92
N ASN A 80 1.59 -1.66 -8.47
CA ASN A 80 2.76 -1.51 -9.33
C ASN A 80 3.40 -2.88 -9.65
N GLU A 81 4.37 -2.89 -10.55
CA GLU A 81 5.04 -4.12 -11.01
C GLU A 81 5.67 -4.91 -9.86
N HIS A 82 6.32 -4.21 -8.92
CA HIS A 82 6.92 -4.85 -7.76
C HIS A 82 5.88 -5.56 -6.89
N LEU A 83 4.79 -4.87 -6.55
CA LEU A 83 3.77 -5.43 -5.68
C LEU A 83 3.02 -6.59 -6.36
N LYS A 84 2.83 -6.54 -7.70
CA LYS A 84 2.33 -7.68 -8.48
C LYS A 84 3.26 -8.89 -8.35
N ALA A 85 4.58 -8.68 -8.45
CA ALA A 85 5.57 -9.75 -8.28
C ALA A 85 5.56 -10.32 -6.85
N THR A 86 5.50 -9.46 -5.83
CA THR A 86 5.38 -9.87 -4.42
C THR A 86 4.12 -10.70 -4.16
N VAL A 87 2.98 -10.29 -4.72
CA VAL A 87 1.70 -11.02 -4.62
C VAL A 87 1.81 -12.39 -5.30
N LEU A 88 2.35 -12.43 -6.51
CA LEU A 88 2.58 -13.67 -7.27
C LEU A 88 3.51 -14.63 -6.54
N ALA A 89 4.56 -14.11 -5.91
CA ALA A 89 5.52 -14.88 -5.13
C ALA A 89 4.96 -15.36 -3.78
N GLY A 90 3.73 -14.97 -3.41
CA GLY A 90 3.10 -15.37 -2.15
C GLY A 90 3.75 -14.76 -0.91
N LEU A 91 4.48 -13.65 -1.07
CA LEU A 91 5.24 -13.03 0.02
C LEU A 91 4.39 -12.12 0.91
N ILE A 92 3.16 -11.81 0.51
CA ILE A 92 2.21 -11.06 1.34
C ILE A 92 1.66 -11.98 2.44
N ASN A 93 2.09 -11.77 3.68
CA ASN A 93 1.66 -12.58 4.82
C ASN A 93 0.13 -12.57 5.04
N LYS A 94 -0.51 -11.41 4.90
CA LYS A 94 -1.95 -11.25 5.14
C LYS A 94 -2.52 -10.05 4.41
N TYR A 95 -3.58 -10.28 3.65
CA TYR A 95 -4.41 -9.22 3.07
C TYR A 95 -5.36 -8.67 4.14
N ARG A 96 -5.60 -7.35 4.14
CA ARG A 96 -6.50 -6.70 5.10
C ARG A 96 -7.55 -5.84 4.43
N GLY A 97 -8.71 -5.75 5.08
CA GLY A 97 -9.80 -4.87 4.66
C GLY A 97 -10.24 -5.13 3.21
N ALA A 98 -10.32 -4.06 2.42
CA ALA A 98 -10.70 -4.12 1.01
C ALA A 98 -9.73 -4.96 0.16
N CYS A 99 -8.48 -5.13 0.58
CA CYS A 99 -7.47 -5.86 -0.20
C CYS A 99 -7.72 -7.37 -0.25
N ASN A 100 -8.64 -7.90 0.57
CA ASN A 100 -9.12 -9.27 0.41
C ASN A 100 -9.74 -9.53 -0.97
N TYR A 101 -10.21 -8.49 -1.66
CA TYR A 101 -10.65 -8.54 -3.06
C TYR A 101 -9.62 -9.21 -3.98
N LEU A 102 -8.32 -9.05 -3.72
CA LEU A 102 -7.25 -9.66 -4.53
C LEU A 102 -7.22 -11.19 -4.47
N ASN A 103 -7.71 -11.78 -3.39
CA ASN A 103 -7.81 -13.23 -3.20
C ASN A 103 -9.21 -13.78 -3.47
N ASP A 104 -10.18 -12.89 -3.71
CA ASP A 104 -11.54 -13.30 -4.01
C ASP A 104 -11.55 -14.07 -5.34
N LYS A 105 -12.31 -15.16 -5.38
CA LYS A 105 -12.43 -16.00 -6.57
C LYS A 105 -13.91 -16.14 -6.91
N PRO A 106 -14.26 -16.11 -8.21
CA PRO A 106 -15.64 -16.30 -8.59
C PRO A 106 -16.10 -17.69 -8.21
N ASN A 107 -17.31 -17.80 -7.66
CA ASN A 107 -17.90 -19.09 -7.32
C ASN A 107 -18.15 -19.88 -8.62
N PRO A 108 -17.60 -21.10 -8.76
CA PRO A 108 -17.78 -21.91 -9.98
C PRO A 108 -19.23 -22.34 -10.22
N SER A 109 -20.11 -22.16 -9.24
CA SER A 109 -21.55 -22.44 -9.31
C SER A 109 -22.40 -21.29 -9.88
N GLN A 110 -21.79 -20.19 -10.34
CA GLN A 110 -22.46 -19.03 -10.95
C GLN A 110 -22.14 -18.80 -12.43
N THR A 111 -21.48 -19.77 -13.09
CA THR A 111 -21.28 -19.83 -14.54
C THR A 111 -22.14 -20.92 -15.15
#